data_AF-A0A3L8DN79-F1
#
_entry.id   AF-A0A3L8DN79-F1
#
_cell.length_a   1.000
_cell.length_b   1.000
_cell.length_c   1.000
_cell.angle_alpha   90.00
_cell.angle_beta   90.00
_cell.angle_gamma   90.00
#
_symmetry.space_group_name_H-M   'P 1'
#
loop_
_entity.id
_entity.type
_entity.pdbx_description
1 polymer ?
#
loop_
_entity_poly.entity_id
_entity_poly.type
_entity_poly.pdbx_seq_one_letter_code
_entity_poly.pdbx_strand_id
1 'polypeptide(L)'
;MLKHTSINFELLIDIDMVMFIERGIRGGLSQCSNRYARANNNYMESYYDPSKPSSYLIYFDVNNLYGWTMCQPLPCANFQWVDNVSDFDVSAITPDSSTGYILEVDLEYPQHLHDAHTDLPFCPTRDKPPGKRQDKLLATLYDKKRYVIQYCNLQQCMRHGLRITKIHRVLQFAQSAWLRAGGEELENEEARSHGRGLPLSWFLTGVFP
;
A
#
# COMPACT_ATOMS: atom_id res chain seq x y z
N MET A 1 -7.57 18.97 13.43
CA MET A 1 -6.32 18.74 12.68
C MET A 1 -5.90 19.96 11.86
N LEU A 2 -6.58 20.36 10.79
CA LEU A 2 -6.13 21.45 9.89
C LEU A 2 -5.80 22.79 10.60
N LYS A 3 -6.66 23.23 11.52
CA LYS A 3 -6.43 24.45 12.32
C LYS A 3 -5.18 24.37 13.21
N HIS A 4 -4.79 23.17 13.64
CA HIS A 4 -3.63 22.97 14.51
C HIS A 4 -2.34 22.84 13.71
N THR A 5 -2.39 22.18 12.55
CA THR A 5 -1.23 22.00 11.68
C THR A 5 -0.93 23.24 10.83
N SER A 6 -1.88 24.18 10.76
CA SER A 6 -1.77 25.43 9.97
C SER A 6 -1.39 25.20 8.51
N ILE A 7 -1.70 24.01 7.98
CA ILE A 7 -1.40 23.67 6.60
C ILE A 7 -2.44 24.25 5.65
N ASN A 8 -1.98 24.72 4.49
CA ASN A 8 -2.83 25.20 3.42
C ASN A 8 -2.81 24.18 2.27
N PHE A 9 -3.98 23.74 1.85
CA PHE A 9 -4.14 22.80 0.73
C PHE A 9 -4.49 23.55 -0.55
N GLU A 10 -3.79 23.22 -1.62
CA GLU A 10 -4.23 23.62 -2.95
C GLU A 10 -5.38 22.72 -3.41
N LEU A 11 -6.43 23.33 -3.96
CA LEU A 11 -7.54 22.60 -4.55
C LEU A 11 -7.22 22.24 -5.99
N LEU A 12 -7.55 21.01 -6.37
CA LEU A 12 -7.50 20.59 -7.77
C LEU A 12 -8.63 21.25 -8.55
N ILE A 13 -8.26 22.14 -9.46
CA ILE A 13 -9.18 22.83 -10.35
C ILE A 13 -9.29 22.15 -11.73
N ASP A 14 -8.28 21.36 -12.10
CA ASP A 14 -8.25 20.60 -13.35
C ASP A 14 -9.03 19.28 -13.21
N ILE A 15 -10.08 19.13 -14.01
CA ILE A 15 -10.92 17.92 -14.04
C ILE A 15 -10.12 16.66 -14.40
N ASP A 16 -9.10 16.78 -15.25
CA ASP A 16 -8.28 15.64 -15.65
C ASP A 16 -7.43 15.13 -14.48
N MET A 17 -6.93 16.03 -13.62
CA MET A 17 -6.23 15.66 -12.40
C MET A 17 -7.17 14.97 -11.40
N VAL A 18 -8.38 15.49 -11.25
CA VAL A 18 -9.40 14.89 -10.37
C VAL A 18 -9.74 13.47 -10.84
N MET A 19 -10.11 13.29 -12.11
CA MET A 19 -10.42 11.97 -12.66
C MET A 19 -9.23 11.00 -12.59
N PHE A 20 -8.01 11.51 -12.79
CA PHE A 20 -6.79 10.72 -12.67
C PHE A 20 -6.60 10.18 -11.25
N ILE A 21 -6.77 11.03 -10.23
CA ILE A 21 -6.65 10.63 -8.83
C ILE A 21 -7.79 9.69 -8.44
N GLU A 22 -9.04 10.01 -8.78
CA GLU A 22 -10.20 9.17 -8.48
C GLU A 22 -10.04 7.74 -9.01
N ARG A 23 -9.50 7.59 -10.23
CA ARG A 23 -9.18 6.27 -10.81
C ARG A 23 -8.09 5.52 -10.05
N GLY A 24 -7.21 6.23 -9.35
CA GLY A 24 -6.19 5.66 -8.47
C GLY A 24 -6.68 5.29 -7.07
N ILE A 25 -7.85 5.77 -6.65
CA ILE A 25 -8.40 5.47 -5.32
C ILE A 25 -8.88 4.03 -5.28
N ARG A 26 -8.42 3.30 -4.27
CA ARG A 26 -8.77 1.90 -4.00
C ARG A 26 -9.08 1.75 -2.51
N GLY A 27 -10.08 0.92 -2.20
CA GLY A 27 -10.44 0.61 -0.82
C GLY A 27 -9.50 -0.42 -0.19
N GLY A 28 -9.84 -0.85 1.03
CA GLY A 28 -9.13 -1.94 1.70
C GLY A 28 -9.21 -3.25 0.92
N LEU A 29 -8.09 -3.97 0.87
CA LEU A 29 -8.04 -5.30 0.27
C LEU A 29 -8.57 -6.33 1.27
N SER A 30 -9.54 -7.14 0.83
CA SER A 30 -10.03 -8.29 1.58
C SER A 30 -9.89 -9.52 0.69
N GLN A 31 -9.01 -10.45 1.09
CA GLN A 31 -8.66 -11.63 0.32
C GLN A 31 -8.59 -12.86 1.23
N CYS A 32 -9.02 -14.00 0.69
CA CYS A 32 -8.89 -15.32 1.31
C CYS A 32 -8.17 -16.24 0.32
N SER A 33 -6.86 -16.43 0.51
CA SER A 33 -6.00 -17.19 -0.42
C SER A 33 -6.09 -18.69 -0.15
N ASN A 34 -6.19 -19.09 1.13
CA ASN A 34 -6.44 -20.46 1.55
C ASN A 34 -7.83 -20.61 2.17
N ARG A 35 -8.66 -21.48 1.60
CA ARG A 35 -10.05 -21.72 2.07
C ARG A 35 -10.11 -22.37 3.45
N TYR A 36 -9.12 -23.19 3.77
CA TYR A 36 -9.07 -23.93 5.02
C TYR A 36 -7.63 -24.10 5.46
N ALA A 37 -7.37 -23.75 6.72
CA ALA A 37 -6.11 -24.04 7.39
C ALA A 37 -6.44 -24.57 8.79
N ARG A 38 -5.67 -25.56 9.24
CA ARG A 38 -5.80 -26.14 10.58
C ARG A 38 -4.41 -26.25 11.18
N ALA A 39 -4.25 -25.66 12.37
CA ALA A 39 -3.07 -25.85 13.18
C ALA A 39 -2.96 -27.31 13.66
N ASN A 40 -1.74 -27.78 13.86
CA ASN A 40 -1.43 -29.03 14.53
C ASN A 40 -0.35 -28.72 15.56
N ASN A 41 -0.72 -28.35 16.78
CA ASN A 41 0.26 -28.10 17.83
C ASN A 41 -0.11 -28.84 19.12
N ASN A 42 0.90 -29.02 19.96
CA ASN A 42 0.84 -29.72 21.24
C ASN A 42 -0.19 -29.15 22.23
N TYR A 43 -0.66 -27.91 22.03
CA TYR A 43 -1.67 -27.28 22.88
C TYR A 43 -3.11 -27.63 22.47
N MET A 44 -3.31 -28.40 21.39
CA MET A 44 -4.64 -28.77 20.88
C MET A 44 -5.21 -30.07 21.49
N GLU A 45 -4.61 -30.57 22.57
CA GLU A 45 -5.06 -31.72 23.37
C GLU A 45 -5.42 -32.95 22.50
N SER A 46 -6.67 -33.42 22.56
CA SER A 46 -7.17 -34.61 21.86
C SER A 46 -7.17 -34.49 20.33
N TYR A 47 -7.01 -33.27 19.80
CA TYR A 47 -6.94 -33.00 18.37
C TYR A 47 -5.52 -32.93 17.81
N TYR A 48 -4.49 -33.03 18.66
CA TYR A 48 -3.09 -33.06 18.25
C TYR A 48 -2.71 -34.42 17.67
N ASP A 49 -2.04 -34.43 16.53
CA ASP A 49 -1.55 -35.63 15.87
C ASP A 49 -0.01 -35.64 15.91
N PRO A 50 0.61 -36.46 16.78
CA PRO A 50 2.08 -36.56 16.88
C PRO A 50 2.76 -37.07 15.60
N SER A 51 2.01 -37.67 14.67
CA SER A 51 2.57 -38.16 13.40
C SER A 51 2.76 -37.05 12.36
N LYS A 52 2.13 -35.89 12.56
CA LYS A 52 2.19 -34.74 11.65
C LYS A 52 3.13 -33.66 12.18
N PRO A 53 3.75 -32.86 11.30
CA PRO A 53 4.59 -31.74 11.72
C PRO A 53 3.78 -30.72 12.52
N SER A 54 4.43 -30.08 13.48
CA SER A 54 3.82 -29.02 14.28
C SER A 54 3.54 -27.78 13.44
N SER A 55 2.33 -27.23 13.53
CA SER A 55 1.92 -26.00 12.86
C SER A 55 1.07 -25.10 13.75
N TYR A 56 1.25 -23.80 13.58
CA TYR A 56 0.57 -22.75 14.33
C TYR A 56 -0.16 -21.82 13.37
N LEU A 57 -1.27 -21.26 13.82
CA LEU A 57 -1.96 -20.16 13.14
C LEU A 57 -1.73 -18.91 13.96
N ILE A 58 -1.31 -17.83 13.31
CA ILE A 58 -1.03 -16.56 13.95
C ILE A 58 -1.96 -15.51 13.33
N TYR A 59 -2.57 -14.69 14.19
CA TYR A 59 -3.35 -13.54 13.79
C TYR A 59 -2.53 -12.27 14.01
N PHE A 60 -2.40 -11.47 12.96
CA PHE A 60 -1.75 -10.16 13.02
C PHE A 60 -2.79 -9.08 12.79
N ASP A 61 -2.79 -8.07 13.65
CA ASP A 61 -3.62 -6.88 13.54
C ASP A 61 -2.73 -5.65 13.69
N VAL A 62 -2.89 -4.70 12.76
CA VAL A 62 -2.11 -3.47 12.76
C VAL A 62 -2.95 -2.37 13.40
N ASN A 63 -2.54 -1.94 14.59
CA ASN A 63 -3.19 -0.85 15.31
C ASN A 63 -3.12 0.45 14.49
N ASN A 64 -4.26 1.12 14.33
CA ASN A 64 -4.37 2.44 13.70
C ASN A 64 -3.67 2.59 12.33
N LEU A 65 -3.86 1.61 11.43
CA LEU A 65 -3.23 1.57 10.10
C LEU A 65 -3.37 2.90 9.31
N TYR A 66 -4.56 3.51 9.32
CA TYR A 66 -4.79 4.77 8.62
C TYR A 66 -4.10 5.95 9.32
N GLY A 67 -4.10 6.00 10.65
CA GLY A 67 -3.39 7.04 11.40
C GLY A 67 -1.90 7.04 11.10
N TRP A 68 -1.27 5.86 11.08
CA TRP A 68 0.13 5.74 10.69
C TRP A 68 0.39 6.19 9.24
N THR A 69 -0.51 5.83 8.31
CA THR A 69 -0.41 6.25 6.90
C THR A 69 -0.55 7.76 6.77
N MET A 70 -1.40 8.38 7.58
CA MET A 70 -1.59 9.83 7.61
C MET A 70 -0.35 10.59 8.13
N CYS A 71 0.52 9.94 8.91
CA CYS A 71 1.81 10.48 9.35
C CYS A 71 2.93 10.41 8.30
N GLN A 72 2.67 9.79 7.14
CA GLN A 72 3.59 9.79 6.01
C GLN A 72 3.49 11.10 5.21
N PRO A 73 4.45 11.43 4.33
CA PRO A 73 4.32 12.56 3.44
C PRO A 73 3.08 12.45 2.55
N LEU A 74 2.15 13.40 2.68
CA LEU A 74 0.91 13.47 1.90
C LEU A 74 0.93 14.65 0.92
N PRO A 75 0.27 14.55 -0.25
CA PRO A 75 0.13 15.67 -1.19
C PRO A 75 -0.50 16.90 -0.54
N CYS A 76 0.05 18.09 -0.80
CA CYS A 76 -0.39 19.34 -0.19
C CYS A 76 -0.69 20.44 -1.23
N ALA A 77 0.20 20.65 -2.20
CA ALA A 77 0.14 21.75 -3.16
C ALA A 77 0.98 21.50 -4.42
N ASN A 78 1.05 22.49 -5.30
CA ASN A 78 1.83 22.55 -6.55
C ASN A 78 1.55 21.36 -7.47
N PHE A 79 0.27 21.07 -7.72
CA PHE A 79 -0.12 19.97 -8.59
C PHE A 79 0.15 20.32 -10.05
N GLN A 80 1.05 19.57 -10.69
CA GLN A 80 1.46 19.84 -12.07
C GLN A 80 1.71 18.54 -12.84
N TRP A 81 1.30 18.52 -14.10
CA TRP A 81 1.67 17.45 -15.02
C TRP A 81 3.15 17.61 -15.41
N VAL A 82 3.87 16.49 -15.46
CA VAL A 82 5.24 16.46 -15.98
C VAL A 82 5.19 16.31 -17.50
N ASP A 83 5.82 17.23 -18.23
CA ASP A 83 5.78 17.26 -19.70
C ASP A 83 6.58 16.11 -20.34
N ASN A 84 7.80 15.82 -19.86
CA ASN A 84 8.63 14.74 -20.38
C ASN A 84 8.64 13.53 -19.43
N VAL A 85 7.84 12.52 -19.76
CA VAL A 85 7.75 11.26 -19.00
C VAL A 85 8.76 10.19 -19.46
N SER A 86 9.42 10.38 -20.61
CA SER A 86 10.25 9.37 -21.26
C SER A 86 11.49 9.01 -20.44
N ASP A 87 12.08 10.02 -19.79
CA ASP A 87 13.31 9.92 -19.02
C ASP A 87 13.04 9.87 -17.50
N PHE A 88 11.78 9.66 -17.10
CA PHE A 88 11.40 9.73 -15.70
C PHE A 88 11.88 8.49 -14.93
N ASP A 89 12.90 8.67 -14.09
CA ASP A 89 13.42 7.63 -13.22
C ASP A 89 12.72 7.64 -11.85
N VAL A 90 11.83 6.68 -11.65
CA VAL A 90 11.12 6.47 -10.38
C VAL A 90 12.07 6.03 -9.27
N SER A 91 13.15 5.32 -9.59
CA SER A 91 14.10 4.80 -8.59
C SER A 91 15.01 5.88 -8.02
N ALA A 92 15.20 6.99 -8.72
CA ALA A 92 16.00 8.13 -8.24
C ALA A 92 15.30 8.96 -7.16
N ILE A 93 13.99 8.79 -6.95
CA ILE A 93 13.22 9.57 -5.97
C ILE A 93 13.55 9.13 -4.55
N THR A 94 14.05 10.04 -3.73
CA THR A 94 14.34 9.78 -2.33
C THR A 94 13.06 9.76 -1.48
N PRO A 95 12.94 8.88 -0.46
CA PRO A 95 11.78 8.83 0.44
C PRO A 95 11.48 10.16 1.16
N ASP A 96 12.52 10.95 1.46
CA ASP A 96 12.41 12.23 2.18
C ASP A 96 12.22 13.44 1.24
N SER A 97 11.93 13.19 -0.04
CA SER A 97 11.70 14.26 -1.01
C SER A 97 10.48 15.09 -0.60
N SER A 98 10.63 16.42 -0.64
CA SER A 98 9.51 17.36 -0.49
C SER A 98 8.55 17.33 -1.67
N THR A 99 8.94 16.65 -2.76
CA THR A 99 8.13 16.46 -3.96
C THR A 99 7.74 14.99 -4.10
N GLY A 100 6.45 14.74 -4.29
CA GLY A 100 5.88 13.42 -4.53
C GLY A 100 5.29 13.31 -5.94
N TYR A 101 5.03 12.06 -6.34
CA TYR A 101 4.51 11.74 -7.67
C TYR A 101 3.44 10.65 -7.62
N ILE A 102 2.43 10.79 -8.49
CA ILE A 102 1.49 9.72 -8.84
C ILE A 102 1.64 9.46 -10.34
N LEU A 103 1.82 8.19 -10.71
CA LEU A 103 2.12 7.78 -12.07
C LEU A 103 1.02 6.90 -12.62
N GLU A 104 0.69 7.06 -13.91
CA GLU A 104 -0.06 6.06 -14.69
C GLU A 104 0.92 5.22 -15.49
N VAL A 105 0.99 3.93 -15.17
CA VAL A 105 2.01 3.02 -15.70
C VAL A 105 1.41 1.71 -16.21
N ASP A 106 2.10 1.09 -17.15
CA ASP A 106 1.91 -0.32 -17.47
C ASP A 106 2.95 -1.15 -16.71
N LEU A 107 2.49 -2.13 -15.95
CA LEU A 107 3.33 -3.03 -15.16
C LEU A 107 3.25 -4.44 -15.72
N GLU A 108 4.41 -5.03 -16.01
CA GLU A 108 4.55 -6.45 -16.26
C GLU A 108 4.66 -7.18 -14.92
N TYR A 109 3.95 -8.31 -14.82
CA TYR A 109 3.99 -9.21 -13.68
C TYR A 109 4.67 -10.53 -14.09
N PRO A 110 6.00 -10.67 -13.83
CA PRO A 110 6.72 -11.87 -14.25
C PRO A 110 6.15 -13.16 -13.64
N GLN A 111 6.01 -14.18 -14.48
CA GLN A 111 5.42 -15.47 -14.08
C GLN A 111 6.15 -16.16 -12.93
N HIS A 112 7.48 -16.02 -12.85
CA HIS A 112 8.28 -16.63 -11.79
C HIS A 112 8.00 -16.06 -10.39
N LEU A 113 7.30 -14.91 -10.30
CA LEU A 113 6.89 -14.30 -9.03
C LEU A 113 5.53 -14.80 -8.55
N HIS A 114 4.79 -15.55 -9.37
CA HIS A 114 3.40 -15.92 -9.08
C HIS A 114 3.28 -16.75 -7.81
N ASP A 115 4.14 -17.75 -7.62
CA ASP A 115 4.10 -18.61 -6.43
C ASP A 115 4.41 -17.79 -5.17
N ALA A 116 5.41 -16.89 -5.23
CA ALA A 116 5.81 -16.05 -4.11
C ALA A 116 4.76 -15.00 -3.73
N HIS A 117 3.96 -14.53 -4.70
CA HIS A 117 2.99 -13.45 -4.49
C HIS A 117 1.54 -13.92 -4.51
N THR A 118 1.28 -15.23 -4.56
CA THR A 118 -0.09 -15.78 -4.65
C THR A 118 -0.97 -15.33 -3.49
N ASP A 119 -0.42 -15.24 -2.29
CA ASP A 119 -1.20 -14.88 -1.11
C ASP A 119 -1.59 -13.41 -1.06
N LEU A 120 -0.72 -12.51 -1.53
CA LEU A 120 -0.95 -11.07 -1.52
C LEU A 120 -0.37 -10.39 -2.78
N PRO A 121 -1.03 -10.52 -3.94
CA PRO A 121 -0.59 -9.88 -5.17
C PRO A 121 -0.54 -8.34 -5.08
N PHE A 122 0.53 -7.75 -5.62
CA PHE A 122 0.62 -6.30 -5.78
C PHE A 122 -0.40 -5.74 -6.78
N CYS A 123 -0.71 -4.45 -6.59
CA CYS A 123 -1.48 -3.64 -7.53
C CYS A 123 -2.91 -4.17 -7.84
N PRO A 124 -3.77 -4.34 -6.83
CA PRO A 124 -5.12 -4.85 -7.07
C PRO A 124 -5.95 -3.88 -7.93
N THR A 125 -6.80 -4.45 -8.79
CA THR A 125 -7.60 -3.71 -9.79
C THR A 125 -9.08 -3.78 -9.47
N ARG A 126 -9.80 -2.67 -9.65
CA ARG A 126 -11.26 -2.67 -9.56
C ARG A 126 -11.83 -3.17 -10.88
N ASP A 127 -12.38 -4.38 -10.88
CA ASP A 127 -12.95 -5.00 -12.08
C ASP A 127 -14.05 -6.01 -11.70
N LYS A 128 -14.81 -6.47 -12.69
CA LYS A 128 -15.89 -7.45 -12.51
C LYS A 128 -15.31 -8.86 -12.52
N PRO A 129 -15.50 -9.63 -11.44
CA PRO A 129 -15.17 -11.05 -11.47
C PRO A 129 -15.93 -11.78 -12.58
N PRO A 130 -15.39 -12.87 -13.15
CA PRO A 130 -16.08 -13.68 -14.14
C PRO A 130 -17.48 -14.09 -13.66
N GLY A 131 -18.50 -13.77 -14.47
CA GLY A 131 -19.90 -14.09 -14.16
C GLY A 131 -20.56 -13.23 -13.07
N LYS A 132 -19.93 -12.14 -12.61
CA LYS A 132 -20.50 -11.20 -11.64
C LYS A 132 -20.76 -9.83 -12.28
N ARG A 133 -21.79 -9.13 -11.79
CA ARG A 133 -22.19 -7.80 -12.30
C ARG A 133 -21.53 -6.64 -11.56
N GLN A 134 -21.16 -6.86 -10.30
CA GLN A 134 -20.58 -5.83 -9.43
C GLN A 134 -19.07 -5.84 -9.52
N ASP A 135 -18.47 -4.65 -9.54
CA ASP A 135 -17.03 -4.50 -9.44
C ASP A 135 -16.56 -4.97 -8.06
N LYS A 136 -15.39 -5.60 -8.04
CA LYS A 136 -14.66 -5.92 -6.81
C LYS A 136 -13.22 -5.49 -6.96
N LEU A 137 -12.55 -5.30 -5.83
CA LEU A 137 -11.11 -5.13 -5.81
C LEU A 137 -10.47 -6.52 -5.97
N LEU A 138 -9.86 -6.78 -7.12
CA LEU A 138 -9.28 -8.06 -7.50
C LEU A 138 -7.76 -8.01 -7.34
N ALA A 139 -7.21 -8.86 -6.49
CA ALA A 139 -5.78 -9.11 -6.41
C ALA A 139 -5.42 -10.19 -7.44
N THR A 140 -5.05 -9.75 -8.65
CA THR A 140 -4.65 -10.65 -9.75
C THR A 140 -3.15 -10.58 -9.98
N LEU A 141 -2.57 -11.67 -10.48
CA LEU A 141 -1.17 -11.75 -10.91
C LEU A 141 -0.98 -11.36 -12.38
N TYR A 142 -1.98 -10.76 -13.02
CA TYR A 142 -1.89 -10.32 -14.41
C TYR A 142 -1.08 -9.04 -14.56
N ASP A 143 -0.59 -8.78 -15.77
CA ASP A 143 -0.07 -7.46 -16.13
C ASP A 143 -1.11 -6.38 -15.86
N LYS A 144 -0.63 -5.19 -15.47
CA LYS A 144 -1.46 -4.03 -15.21
C LYS A 144 -1.28 -3.03 -16.33
N LYS A 145 -2.38 -2.48 -16.83
CA LYS A 145 -2.38 -1.46 -17.88
C LYS A 145 -2.97 -0.17 -17.33
N ARG A 146 -2.32 0.96 -17.63
CA ARG A 146 -2.75 2.30 -17.19
C ARG A 146 -3.09 2.37 -15.69
N TYR A 147 -2.26 1.71 -14.89
CA TYR A 147 -2.45 1.62 -13.46
C TYR A 147 -1.93 2.89 -12.79
N VAL A 148 -2.83 3.60 -12.10
CA VAL A 148 -2.47 4.81 -11.33
C VAL A 148 -1.90 4.41 -9.97
N ILE A 149 -0.69 4.82 -9.63
CA ILE A 149 0.02 4.42 -8.40
C ILE A 149 0.91 5.54 -7.86
N GLN A 150 1.00 5.65 -6.53
CA GLN A 150 1.94 6.56 -5.87
C GLN A 150 3.37 6.02 -6.00
N TYR A 151 4.35 6.90 -6.18
CA TYR A 151 5.75 6.53 -6.38
C TYR A 151 6.31 5.58 -5.31
N CYS A 152 6.01 5.77 -4.01
CA CYS A 152 6.46 4.87 -2.93
C CYS A 152 6.01 3.42 -3.16
N ASN A 153 4.74 3.24 -3.50
CA ASN A 153 4.18 1.92 -3.76
C ASN A 153 4.76 1.32 -5.05
N LEU A 154 5.02 2.16 -6.06
CA LEU A 154 5.66 1.72 -7.30
C LEU A 154 7.10 1.24 -7.06
N GLN A 155 7.88 1.99 -6.28
CA GLN A 155 9.23 1.58 -5.85
C GLN A 155 9.20 0.27 -5.06
N GLN A 156 8.19 0.06 -4.20
CA GLN A 156 8.00 -1.22 -3.53
C GLN A 156 7.74 -2.34 -4.55
N CYS A 157 6.81 -2.15 -5.48
CA CYS A 157 6.53 -3.14 -6.53
C CYS A 157 7.80 -3.49 -7.33
N MET A 158 8.60 -2.50 -7.70
CA MET A 158 9.87 -2.70 -8.42
C MET A 158 10.88 -3.49 -7.60
N ARG A 159 11.02 -3.19 -6.29
CA ARG A 159 11.88 -3.96 -5.37
C ARG A 159 11.46 -5.43 -5.27
N HIS A 160 10.17 -5.71 -5.40
CA HIS A 160 9.62 -7.08 -5.45
C HIS A 160 9.57 -7.68 -6.86
N GLY A 161 10.23 -7.06 -7.85
CA GLY A 161 10.45 -7.65 -9.17
C GLY A 161 9.41 -7.32 -10.24
N LEU A 162 8.38 -6.49 -9.94
CA LEU A 162 7.47 -5.99 -10.98
C LEU A 162 8.24 -5.02 -11.89
N ARG A 163 7.93 -5.03 -13.18
CA ARG A 163 8.66 -4.23 -14.18
C ARG A 163 7.77 -3.18 -14.80
N ILE A 164 8.24 -1.93 -14.84
CA ILE A 164 7.56 -0.88 -15.59
C ILE A 164 7.85 -1.10 -17.07
N THR A 165 6.81 -1.22 -17.87
CA THR A 165 6.92 -1.34 -19.33
C THR A 165 6.65 -0.01 -20.03
N LYS A 166 5.81 0.84 -19.44
CA LYS A 166 5.50 2.17 -19.97
C LYS A 166 5.03 3.12 -18.87
N ILE A 167 5.47 4.38 -18.94
CA ILE A 167 4.91 5.50 -18.18
C ILE A 167 4.06 6.32 -19.15
N HIS A 168 2.79 6.55 -18.82
CA HIS A 168 1.87 7.32 -19.66
C HIS A 168 1.76 8.78 -19.20
N ARG A 169 1.62 8.99 -17.89
CA ARG A 169 1.45 10.31 -17.28
C ARG A 169 2.07 10.32 -15.88
N VAL A 170 2.59 11.46 -15.48
CA VAL A 170 3.11 11.70 -14.13
C VAL A 170 2.53 12.99 -13.60
N LEU A 171 1.86 12.90 -12.44
CA LEU A 171 1.39 14.04 -11.67
C LEU A 171 2.37 14.29 -10.53
N GLN A 172 2.99 15.46 -10.54
CA GLN A 172 3.90 15.95 -9.49
C GLN A 172 3.15 16.83 -8.50
N PHE A 173 3.56 16.80 -7.24
CA PHE A 173 3.03 17.66 -6.18
C PHE A 173 4.05 17.88 -5.05
N ALA A 174 3.91 18.97 -4.31
CA ALA A 174 4.55 19.14 -3.02
C ALA A 174 3.87 18.25 -1.98
N GLN A 175 4.66 17.58 -1.14
CA GLN A 175 4.18 16.71 -0.06
C GLN A 175 4.87 17.03 1.27
N SER A 176 4.17 16.77 2.37
CA SER A 176 4.73 16.93 3.72
C SER A 176 4.06 15.98 4.71
N ALA A 177 4.77 15.61 5.78
CA ALA A 177 4.27 14.76 6.86
C ALA A 177 3.53 15.59 7.93
N TRP A 178 2.57 16.41 7.50
CA TRP A 178 1.95 17.45 8.34
C TRP A 178 1.12 16.93 9.52
N LEU A 179 0.76 15.64 9.54
CA LEU A 179 0.06 15.00 10.66
C LEU A 179 0.98 14.25 11.61
N ARG A 180 2.28 14.11 11.31
CA ARG A 180 3.20 13.31 12.12
C ARG A 180 3.26 13.77 13.57
N ALA A 181 3.33 15.08 13.80
CA ALA A 181 3.36 15.65 15.15
C ALA A 181 2.11 15.33 15.98
N GLY A 182 0.93 15.28 15.36
CA GLY A 182 -0.32 14.93 16.05
C GLY A 182 -0.52 13.42 16.21
N GLY A 183 0.03 12.61 15.29
CA GLY A 183 -0.03 11.15 15.37
C GLY A 183 0.84 10.56 16.47
N GLU A 184 2.04 11.11 16.69
CA GLU A 184 2.92 10.70 17.79
C GLU A 184 2.27 10.96 19.16
N GLU A 185 1.48 12.03 19.29
CA GLU A 185 0.78 12.36 20.53
C GLU A 185 -0.36 11.37 20.82
N LEU A 186 -1.14 11.00 19.81
CA LEU A 186 -2.22 10.01 19.90
C LEU A 186 -1.69 8.58 20.13
N GLU A 187 -0.63 8.17 19.42
CA GLU A 187 0.01 6.86 19.63
C GLU A 187 0.58 6.75 21.05
N ASN A 188 1.14 7.83 21.60
CA ASN A 188 1.62 7.86 22.98
C ASN A 188 0.47 7.78 24.01
N GLU A 189 -0.69 8.37 23.74
CA GLU A 189 -1.89 8.22 24.58
C GLU A 189 -2.49 6.81 24.50
N GLU A 190 -2.54 6.20 23.31
CA GLU A 190 -3.00 4.82 23.11
C GLU A 190 -2.05 3.80 23.76
N ALA A 191 -0.73 3.98 23.61
CA ALA A 191 0.27 3.13 24.25
C ALA A 191 0.20 3.22 25.78
N ARG A 192 -0.07 4.41 26.33
CA ARG A 192 -0.27 4.65 27.78
C ARG A 192 -1.57 4.02 28.30
N SER A 193 -2.60 3.93 27.48
CA SER A 193 -3.90 3.37 27.88
C SER A 193 -4.00 1.85 27.70
N HIS A 194 -3.34 1.27 26.69
CA HIS A 194 -3.54 -0.15 26.32
C HIS A 194 -2.33 -1.06 26.52
N GLY A 195 -1.17 -0.54 26.96
CA GLY A 195 -0.10 -1.36 27.54
C GLY A 195 0.26 -2.64 26.76
N ARG A 196 0.51 -2.53 25.45
CA ARG A 196 1.34 -3.42 24.60
C ARG A 196 1.06 -3.18 23.11
N GLY A 197 2.08 -2.78 22.37
CA GLY A 197 2.11 -2.80 20.91
C GLY A 197 3.57 -2.70 20.44
N LEU A 198 3.99 -3.58 19.51
CA LEU A 198 5.29 -3.44 18.86
C LEU A 198 5.22 -2.27 17.86
N PRO A 199 6.26 -1.42 17.74
CA PRO A 199 6.21 -0.27 16.84
C PRO A 199 6.08 -0.71 15.37
N LEU A 200 5.22 -0.03 14.61
CA LEU A 200 4.99 -0.27 13.17
C LEU A 200 6.28 -0.27 12.32
N SER A 201 7.33 0.43 12.76
CA SER A 201 8.62 0.49 12.06
C SER A 201 9.32 -0.87 11.94
N TRP A 202 9.04 -1.82 12.83
CA TRP A 202 9.66 -3.14 12.83
C TRP A 202 9.08 -4.05 11.74
N PHE A 203 7.78 -3.93 11.45
CA PHE A 203 7.11 -4.74 10.43
C PHE A 203 7.48 -4.34 8.99
N LEU A 204 7.85 -3.07 8.76
CA LEU A 204 8.09 -2.53 7.41
C LEU A 204 9.57 -2.48 7.01
N THR A 205 10.50 -2.61 7.95
CA THR A 205 11.95 -2.60 7.69
C THR A 205 12.55 -3.98 7.47
N GLY A 206 11.75 -5.05 7.61
CA GLY A 206 12.21 -6.43 7.39
C GLY A 206 13.23 -6.93 8.42
N VAL A 207 13.42 -6.20 9.52
CA VAL A 207 14.29 -6.62 10.63
C VAL A 207 13.43 -7.36 11.65
N PHE A 208 13.41 -8.68 11.56
CA PHE A 208 13.04 -9.53 12.69
C PHE A 208 14.33 -10.16 13.27
N PRO A 209 14.44 -10.29 14.59
CA PRO A 209 15.54 -11.02 15.24
C PRO A 209 15.54 -12.51 14.89
#